data_AF-A0A081XWG7-F1
#
_entry.id   AF-A0A081XWG7-F1
#
_cell.length_a   1.000
_cell.length_b   1.000
_cell.length_c   1.000
_cell.angle_alpha   90.00
_cell.angle_beta   90.00
_cell.angle_gamma   90.00
#
_symmetry.space_group_name_H-M   'P 1'
#
loop_
_entity.id
_entity.type
_entity.pdbx_description
1 polymer ?
#
loop_
_entity_poly.entity_id
_entity_poly.type
_entity_poly.pdbx_seq_one_letter_code
_entity_poly.pdbx_strand_id
1 'polypeptide(L)'
;MAVTAVSGIAAGCTALCPATTALAQPATTTTPAPTALTAPQPAPAKDAGNGRDNVRTVTDGDTLWSMAEEIYGSGAKWPDLYRASRDGIEKAARAHGFPSDGKGNRIFAGTAIHTPASAPAGAATPDRKTDPHVARFQRQLARSGYASQSGSEAVFDLDRRYCEGVLFSGMWPNPQSPYIVTNLPEVPGQTPNTNPPVTWRLREDEAVVLIGTTPPPEDYFSFDLTMVRGSLHTGPVLWPAVGDPVNRGTVKTAGPTPYGQPFALVMTGHERTRAEVHEMLAASGLGGAINDATVPPAMFRLGLGKDADQFLLGIRTAAPHPGFEKALDAYRAAPPLQILRVRPKGTSADQTKPVYAPAPLPVPRLRTAGTGATELDLNPALQKLRQRIIEAHPGFEARDLVTERGFEQSYPGLQSNKVIDPPTPGIGALSNDADDPLSPSFSLPDGSFVVAYGTNHVATRQASYSSISLYADEEAAVSVTAKNHRDLRGTARDYLPDSPDADRLYAWTFSRAGDAGPTGPHVTELPSAGADFCAQYGADRPVDMSRMQAVARAYMQPETLTHPALSSLLLDRLLVFTPKSKSK
;
A
#
# COMPACT_ATOMS: atom_id res chain seq x y z
N MET A 1 -52.23 -51.07 0.70
CA MET A 1 -50.97 -50.45 1.16
C MET A 1 -51.11 -48.97 0.94
N ALA A 2 -51.19 -48.20 2.01
CA ALA A 2 -51.45 -46.78 2.00
C ALA A 2 -50.51 -46.09 3.01
N VAL A 3 -50.41 -44.77 2.83
CA VAL A 3 -50.08 -43.73 3.84
C VAL A 3 -48.60 -43.38 3.97
N THR A 4 -48.15 -42.14 4.22
CA THR A 4 -48.51 -40.71 3.97
C THR A 4 -47.34 -39.93 4.61
N ALA A 5 -47.19 -38.65 4.25
CA ALA A 5 -46.32 -37.62 4.84
C ALA A 5 -46.43 -37.42 6.37
N VAL A 6 -45.61 -36.48 6.90
CA VAL A 6 -45.73 -35.59 8.11
C VAL A 6 -44.34 -35.51 8.77
N SER A 7 -43.61 -34.38 8.78
CA SER A 7 -43.77 -33.08 9.48
C SER A 7 -43.55 -33.11 10.99
N GLY A 8 -42.51 -32.36 11.44
CA GLY A 8 -42.50 -31.54 12.66
C GLY A 8 -42.23 -32.20 14.03
N ILE A 9 -41.39 -31.57 14.85
CA ILE A 9 -41.81 -30.76 16.02
C ILE A 9 -40.58 -30.40 16.88
N ALA A 10 -40.51 -29.12 17.24
CA ALA A 10 -39.71 -28.58 18.32
C ALA A 10 -40.51 -28.60 19.64
N ALA A 11 -39.85 -28.97 20.75
CA ALA A 11 -40.14 -28.59 22.14
C ALA A 11 -38.93 -29.08 22.97
N GLY A 12 -38.20 -28.30 23.76
CA GLY A 12 -38.61 -27.19 24.61
C GLY A 12 -38.94 -27.72 26.00
N CYS A 13 -37.93 -27.87 26.89
CA CYS A 13 -38.14 -27.90 28.33
C CYS A 13 -36.86 -27.54 29.13
N THR A 14 -36.88 -26.30 29.63
CA THR A 14 -36.36 -25.72 30.88
C THR A 14 -35.42 -26.49 31.82
N ALA A 15 -34.28 -25.82 32.06
CA ALA A 15 -33.68 -25.42 33.35
C ALA A 15 -33.28 -26.48 34.39
N LEU A 16 -31.98 -26.49 34.71
CA LEU A 16 -31.43 -26.42 36.08
C LEU A 16 -29.91 -26.12 35.99
N CYS A 17 -29.48 -24.97 36.55
CA CYS A 17 -28.08 -24.71 36.90
C CYS A 17 -27.63 -25.69 38.00
N PRO A 18 -26.32 -25.99 38.04
CA PRO A 18 -25.54 -25.55 39.19
C PRO A 18 -24.25 -24.82 38.79
N ALA A 19 -23.79 -24.00 39.72
CA ALA A 19 -22.65 -23.12 39.61
C ALA A 19 -21.29 -23.83 39.71
N THR A 20 -20.28 -23.09 39.25
CA THR A 20 -18.85 -23.12 39.64
C THR A 20 -18.01 -24.34 39.31
N THR A 21 -17.14 -24.19 38.31
CA THR A 21 -15.68 -24.35 38.54
C THR A 21 -14.91 -23.53 37.50
N ALA A 22 -14.20 -22.49 37.95
CA ALA A 22 -13.23 -21.77 37.15
C ALA A 22 -12.01 -22.68 36.92
N LEU A 23 -11.68 -22.95 35.66
CA LEU A 23 -10.44 -23.64 35.31
C LEU A 23 -9.32 -22.61 35.18
N ALA A 24 -8.32 -22.80 36.04
CA ALA A 24 -7.13 -21.99 36.19
C ALA A 24 -6.29 -21.93 34.90
N GLN A 25 -5.78 -20.74 34.61
CA GLN A 25 -4.73 -20.51 33.62
C GLN A 25 -3.41 -21.14 34.10
N PRO A 26 -2.62 -21.80 33.22
CA PRO A 26 -1.28 -22.24 33.59
C PRO A 26 -0.32 -21.06 33.72
N ALA A 27 0.52 -21.15 34.75
CA ALA A 27 1.45 -20.14 35.23
C ALA A 27 2.53 -19.75 34.21
N THR A 28 2.80 -18.44 34.13
CA THR A 28 3.90 -17.82 33.41
C THR A 28 5.24 -18.10 34.10
N THR A 29 6.17 -18.73 33.40
CA THR A 29 7.58 -18.81 33.78
C THR A 29 8.28 -17.48 33.47
N THR A 30 8.75 -16.82 34.54
CA THR A 30 9.55 -15.59 34.50
C THR A 30 10.97 -15.86 34.01
N THR A 31 11.38 -15.19 32.94
CA THR A 31 12.79 -15.05 32.52
C THR A 31 13.24 -13.61 32.82
N PRO A 32 14.46 -13.38 33.36
CA PRO A 32 14.87 -12.07 33.85
C PRO A 32 15.15 -11.08 32.70
N ALA A 33 14.76 -9.82 32.93
CA ALA A 33 14.95 -8.69 32.04
C ALA A 33 16.45 -8.33 31.86
N PRO A 34 16.92 -8.03 30.64
CA PRO A 34 18.24 -7.46 30.43
C PRO A 34 18.25 -5.96 30.77
N THR A 35 19.26 -5.58 31.55
CA THR A 35 19.57 -4.24 32.07
C THR A 35 19.73 -3.22 30.93
N ALA A 36 18.95 -2.14 30.98
CA ALA A 36 19.08 -1.01 30.06
C ALA A 36 20.35 -0.20 30.34
N LEU A 37 21.17 0.00 29.30
CA LEU A 37 22.27 0.97 29.29
C LEU A 37 21.71 2.37 29.04
N THR A 38 21.88 3.26 30.02
CA THR A 38 21.46 4.67 29.98
C THR A 38 22.34 5.47 29.01
N ALA A 39 21.72 6.11 28.00
CA ALA A 39 22.38 7.12 27.16
C ALA A 39 22.13 8.54 27.72
N PRO A 40 23.05 9.52 27.54
CA PRO A 40 22.99 10.82 28.20
C PRO A 40 21.94 11.76 27.58
N GLN A 41 21.32 12.56 28.45
CA GLN A 41 20.29 13.55 28.13
C GLN A 41 20.90 14.82 27.48
N PRO A 42 20.36 15.36 26.37
CA PRO A 42 20.79 16.65 25.83
C PRO A 42 20.17 17.84 26.60
N ALA A 43 20.98 18.88 26.79
CA ALA A 43 20.65 20.14 27.46
C ALA A 43 19.75 21.07 26.59
N PRO A 44 19.12 22.13 27.17
CA PRO A 44 17.97 22.81 26.59
C PRO A 44 18.32 23.80 25.46
N ALA A 45 17.42 23.90 24.48
CA ALA A 45 17.51 24.80 23.33
C ALA A 45 17.44 26.28 23.72
N LYS A 46 18.32 27.09 23.10
CA LYS A 46 18.27 28.56 23.08
C LYS A 46 17.65 29.07 21.78
N ASP A 47 17.09 30.27 21.89
CA ASP A 47 16.15 30.99 21.01
C ASP A 47 16.48 31.14 19.51
N ALA A 48 15.40 31.38 18.76
CA ALA A 48 15.31 31.71 17.35
C ALA A 48 15.98 33.05 16.96
N GLY A 49 16.59 33.08 15.77
CA GLY A 49 17.14 34.29 15.15
C GLY A 49 17.11 34.28 13.61
N ASN A 50 16.37 35.26 13.06
CA ASN A 50 16.27 35.85 11.72
C ASN A 50 17.07 35.32 10.51
N GLY A 51 16.38 35.32 9.37
CA GLY A 51 16.89 35.03 8.03
C GLY A 51 18.09 35.85 7.60
N ARG A 52 19.16 35.13 7.26
CA ARG A 52 20.26 35.48 6.35
C ARG A 52 20.59 34.20 5.58
N ASP A 53 21.14 34.31 4.38
CA ASP A 53 21.69 33.18 3.63
C ASP A 53 22.68 32.43 4.55
N ASN A 54 22.29 31.24 5.02
CA ASN A 54 23.12 30.47 5.94
C ASN A 54 24.21 29.79 5.12
N VAL A 55 25.41 30.37 5.15
CA VAL A 55 26.61 29.80 4.55
C VAL A 55 27.28 28.90 5.59
N ARG A 56 27.44 27.60 5.29
CA ARG A 56 28.22 26.66 6.11
C ARG A 56 29.55 26.38 5.41
N THR A 57 30.66 26.56 6.11
CA THR A 57 32.00 26.26 5.57
C THR A 57 32.31 24.79 5.78
N VAL A 58 32.84 24.11 4.75
CA VAL A 58 33.33 22.72 4.85
C VAL A 58 34.54 22.66 5.79
N THR A 59 34.56 21.69 6.69
CA THR A 59 35.70 21.34 7.55
C THR A 59 36.22 19.94 7.23
N ASP A 60 37.42 19.60 7.72
CA ASP A 60 38.00 18.28 7.47
C ASP A 60 37.11 17.16 8.03
N GLY A 61 36.73 16.22 7.16
CA GLY A 61 35.83 15.11 7.50
C GLY A 61 34.36 15.35 7.16
N ASP A 62 33.98 16.56 6.74
CA ASP A 62 32.64 16.80 6.23
C ASP A 62 32.40 16.08 4.89
N THR A 63 31.15 15.66 4.69
CA THR A 63 30.62 15.21 3.41
C THR A 63 29.38 16.04 3.08
N LEU A 64 29.02 16.17 1.80
CA LEU A 64 27.74 16.83 1.46
C LEU A 64 26.55 16.15 2.15
N TRP A 65 26.68 14.85 2.47
CA TRP A 65 25.72 14.09 3.26
C TRP A 65 25.64 14.57 4.72
N SER A 66 26.75 14.57 5.46
CA SER A 66 26.76 15.01 6.87
C SER A 66 26.33 16.46 7.00
N MET A 67 26.70 17.30 6.03
CA MET A 67 26.28 18.69 5.96
C MET A 67 24.78 18.82 5.67
N ALA A 68 24.22 18.00 4.78
CA ALA A 68 22.78 17.99 4.52
C ALA A 68 21.98 17.41 5.70
N GLU A 69 22.54 16.49 6.46
CA GLU A 69 21.95 15.99 7.71
C GLU A 69 21.88 17.08 8.77
N GLU A 70 22.96 17.83 8.96
CA GLU A 70 23.00 18.96 9.89
C GLU A 70 22.05 20.09 9.45
N ILE A 71 22.07 20.45 8.16
CA ILE A 71 21.34 21.62 7.64
C ILE A 71 19.85 21.32 7.44
N TYR A 72 19.51 20.15 6.90
CA TYR A 72 18.14 19.82 6.50
C TYR A 72 17.50 18.72 7.36
N GLY A 73 18.20 18.21 8.38
CA GLY A 73 17.77 17.06 9.17
C GLY A 73 17.80 15.74 8.37
N SER A 74 18.40 15.72 7.17
CA SER A 74 18.46 14.54 6.32
C SER A 74 19.60 14.61 5.32
N GLY A 75 20.56 13.69 5.43
CA GLY A 75 21.69 13.58 4.50
C GLY A 75 21.27 13.30 3.05
N ALA A 76 20.08 12.73 2.83
CA ALA A 76 19.51 12.49 1.50
C ALA A 76 19.27 13.76 0.67
N LYS A 77 19.22 14.94 1.32
CA LYS A 77 19.13 16.24 0.66
C LYS A 77 20.48 16.81 0.19
N TRP A 78 21.56 16.03 0.28
CA TRP A 78 22.87 16.43 -0.24
C TRP A 78 22.86 16.82 -1.74
N PRO A 79 22.01 16.26 -2.64
CA PRO A 79 21.98 16.72 -4.02
C PRO A 79 21.42 18.13 -4.15
N ASP A 80 20.54 18.55 -3.24
CA ASP A 80 19.98 19.90 -3.21
C ASP A 80 21.02 20.90 -2.70
N LEU A 81 21.74 20.51 -1.65
CA LEU A 81 22.92 21.23 -1.13
C LEU A 81 23.99 21.41 -2.22
N TYR A 82 24.26 20.32 -2.96
CA TYR A 82 25.21 20.28 -4.05
C TYR A 82 24.80 21.24 -5.18
N ARG A 83 23.55 21.17 -5.64
CA ARG A 83 23.07 22.06 -6.71
C ARG A 83 23.13 23.52 -6.32
N ALA A 84 22.83 23.86 -5.07
CA ALA A 84 22.90 25.22 -4.55
C ALA A 84 24.34 25.78 -4.46
N SER A 85 25.33 24.89 -4.31
CA SER A 85 26.73 25.28 -4.08
C SER A 85 27.69 24.82 -5.19
N ARG A 86 27.15 24.36 -6.33
CA ARG A 86 27.87 23.63 -7.37
C ARG A 86 29.11 24.37 -7.86
N ASP A 87 28.95 25.65 -8.18
CA ASP A 87 30.03 26.45 -8.77
C ASP A 87 31.19 26.68 -7.78
N GLY A 88 30.87 26.82 -6.49
CA GLY A 88 31.87 26.95 -5.43
C GLY A 88 32.67 25.66 -5.22
N ILE A 89 31.97 24.52 -5.20
CA ILE A 89 32.58 23.19 -5.05
C ILE A 89 33.46 22.86 -6.27
N GLU A 90 32.96 23.10 -7.49
CA GLU A 90 33.71 22.86 -8.73
C GLU A 90 34.96 23.73 -8.82
N LYS A 91 34.87 24.99 -8.39
CA LYS A 91 36.01 25.90 -8.31
C LYS A 91 37.06 25.43 -7.28
N ALA A 92 36.61 24.97 -6.11
CA ALA A 92 37.50 24.47 -5.06
C ALA A 92 38.26 23.21 -5.53
N ALA A 93 37.57 22.29 -6.21
CA ALA A 93 38.19 21.09 -6.78
C ALA A 93 39.29 21.42 -7.80
N ARG A 94 39.06 22.40 -8.67
CA ARG A 94 40.07 22.86 -9.64
C ARG A 94 41.28 23.51 -8.97
N ALA A 95 41.05 24.32 -7.93
CA ALA A 95 42.13 24.93 -7.15
C ALA A 95 43.00 23.87 -6.44
N HIS A 96 42.45 22.70 -6.14
CA HIS A 96 43.14 21.57 -5.53
C HIS A 96 43.73 20.58 -6.56
N GLY A 97 43.81 20.99 -7.83
CA GLY A 97 44.47 20.20 -8.89
C GLY A 97 43.60 19.12 -9.53
N PHE A 98 42.30 19.09 -9.26
CA PHE A 98 41.38 18.12 -9.88
C PHE A 98 40.68 18.70 -11.12
N PRO A 99 40.39 17.87 -12.14
CA PRO A 99 39.71 18.35 -13.35
C PRO A 99 38.22 18.68 -13.13
N SER A 100 37.60 18.12 -12.10
CA SER A 100 36.24 18.41 -11.62
C SER A 100 36.02 17.90 -10.19
N ASP A 101 34.94 18.34 -9.57
CA ASP A 101 34.47 17.87 -8.26
C ASP A 101 33.91 16.44 -8.26
N GLY A 102 33.74 15.83 -9.44
CA GLY A 102 33.18 14.49 -9.57
C GLY A 102 31.70 14.41 -9.17
N LYS A 103 30.91 15.46 -9.42
CA LYS A 103 29.47 15.54 -9.07
C LYS A 103 29.20 15.52 -7.57
N GLY A 104 29.96 16.29 -6.80
CA GLY A 104 29.82 16.42 -5.34
C GLY A 104 30.60 15.40 -4.53
N ASN A 105 31.34 14.49 -5.17
CA ASN A 105 32.17 13.49 -4.50
C ASN A 105 33.49 14.06 -3.94
N ARG A 106 33.85 15.30 -4.30
CA ARG A 106 35.04 15.99 -3.79
C ARG A 106 34.64 17.36 -3.27
N ILE A 107 34.69 17.52 -1.95
CA ILE A 107 34.59 18.80 -1.27
C ILE A 107 35.85 19.02 -0.44
N PHE A 108 36.28 20.28 -0.33
CA PHE A 108 37.54 20.65 0.32
C PHE A 108 37.26 21.59 1.48
N ALA A 109 37.98 21.41 2.59
CA ALA A 109 37.85 22.30 3.74
C ALA A 109 38.09 23.77 3.33
N GLY A 110 37.30 24.67 3.93
CA GLY A 110 37.27 26.08 3.57
C GLY A 110 36.31 26.43 2.41
N THR A 111 35.70 25.44 1.75
CA THR A 111 34.68 25.70 0.71
C THR A 111 33.40 26.22 1.37
N ALA A 112 32.86 27.34 0.87
CA ALA A 112 31.56 27.86 1.31
C ALA A 112 30.42 27.07 0.66
N ILE A 113 29.55 26.48 1.48
CA ILE A 113 28.32 25.81 1.05
C ILE A 113 27.13 26.72 1.36
N HIS A 114 26.45 27.15 0.32
CA HIS A 114 25.26 27.97 0.38
C HIS A 114 24.02 27.09 0.55
N THR A 115 23.22 27.41 1.57
CA THR A 115 21.89 26.82 1.72
C THR A 115 20.89 27.69 0.97
N PRO A 116 19.94 27.11 0.19
CA PRO A 116 18.75 27.85 -0.18
C PRO A 116 18.02 28.22 1.11
N ALA A 117 17.54 29.47 1.20
CA ALA A 117 16.72 29.91 2.32
C ALA A 117 15.64 28.86 2.62
N SER A 118 15.63 28.36 3.86
CA SER A 118 14.67 27.39 4.34
C SER A 118 13.27 27.92 4.08
N ALA A 119 12.54 27.28 3.17
CA ALA A 119 11.10 27.46 3.13
C ALA A 119 10.56 26.98 4.49
N PRO A 120 9.80 27.81 5.21
CA PRO A 120 9.27 27.42 6.51
C PRO A 120 8.43 26.15 6.37
N ALA A 121 8.39 25.34 7.42
CA ALA A 121 7.45 24.22 7.55
C ALA A 121 6.04 24.72 7.21
N GLY A 122 5.57 24.34 6.01
CA GLY A 122 4.44 25.02 5.35
C GLY A 122 4.69 25.36 3.86
N ALA A 123 5.78 24.92 3.25
CA ALA A 123 5.98 25.06 1.81
C ALA A 123 5.00 24.14 1.06
N ALA A 124 3.95 24.77 0.54
CA ALA A 124 3.04 24.20 -0.43
C ALA A 124 3.81 23.48 -1.55
N THR A 125 3.26 22.35 -1.97
CA THR A 125 3.43 21.77 -3.30
C THR A 125 3.50 22.90 -4.35
N PRO A 126 4.36 22.78 -5.38
CA PRO A 126 4.69 23.86 -6.32
C PRO A 126 3.41 24.56 -6.78
N ASP A 127 3.26 25.84 -6.39
CA ASP A 127 2.06 26.69 -6.46
C ASP A 127 0.82 25.98 -7.05
N ARG A 128 0.37 24.94 -6.33
CA ARG A 128 -0.79 24.18 -6.77
C ARG A 128 -1.96 25.06 -6.43
N LYS A 129 -2.53 25.71 -7.46
CA LYS A 129 -3.78 26.46 -7.33
C LYS A 129 -4.72 25.68 -6.43
N THR A 130 -4.98 26.21 -5.23
CA THR A 130 -5.78 25.52 -4.24
C THR A 130 -7.13 25.19 -4.87
N ASP A 131 -7.54 23.93 -4.76
CA ASP A 131 -8.83 23.52 -5.30
C ASP A 131 -9.92 24.46 -4.75
N PRO A 132 -10.80 25.01 -5.61
CA PRO A 132 -11.78 26.01 -5.18
C PRO A 132 -12.77 25.45 -4.14
N HIS A 133 -13.03 24.15 -4.14
CA HIS A 133 -13.81 23.47 -3.11
C HIS A 133 -13.06 23.44 -1.77
N VAL A 134 -11.75 23.20 -1.77
CA VAL A 134 -10.94 23.23 -0.53
C VAL A 134 -10.93 24.64 0.06
N ALA A 135 -10.70 25.66 -0.77
CA ALA A 135 -10.70 27.04 -0.30
C ALA A 135 -12.07 27.43 0.29
N ARG A 136 -13.18 26.96 -0.30
CA ARG A 136 -14.53 27.13 0.28
C ARG A 136 -14.68 26.38 1.59
N PHE A 137 -14.24 25.12 1.64
CA PHE A 137 -14.37 24.26 2.82
C PHE A 137 -13.60 24.82 4.02
N GLN A 138 -12.35 25.26 3.82
CA GLN A 138 -11.57 25.91 4.87
C GLN A 138 -12.23 27.19 5.41
N ARG A 139 -12.93 27.96 4.56
CA ARG A 139 -13.74 29.09 5.02
C ARG A 139 -14.93 28.65 5.86
N GLN A 140 -15.58 27.54 5.53
CA GLN A 140 -16.64 26.98 6.37
C GLN A 140 -16.09 26.50 7.71
N LEU A 141 -14.98 25.76 7.73
CA LEU A 141 -14.31 25.32 8.96
C LEU A 141 -13.99 26.49 9.89
N ALA A 142 -13.44 27.58 9.35
CA ALA A 142 -13.10 28.77 10.11
C ALA A 142 -14.31 29.45 10.76
N ARG A 143 -15.49 29.38 10.12
CA ARG A 143 -16.74 29.96 10.61
C ARG A 143 -17.46 29.05 11.61
N SER A 144 -17.30 27.74 11.48
CA SER A 144 -18.02 26.73 12.28
C SER A 144 -17.26 26.29 13.54
N GLY A 145 -16.21 26.99 13.94
CA GLY A 145 -15.47 26.66 15.16
C GLY A 145 -14.58 25.42 15.03
N TYR A 146 -14.18 25.06 13.82
CA TYR A 146 -13.23 23.97 13.58
C TYR A 146 -11.79 24.49 13.43
N ALA A 147 -10.84 23.64 13.79
CA ALA A 147 -9.44 23.75 13.42
C ALA A 147 -9.14 22.78 12.28
N SER A 148 -8.27 23.21 11.36
CA SER A 148 -7.78 22.37 10.27
C SER A 148 -6.26 22.37 10.23
N GLN A 149 -5.65 21.21 10.03
CA GLN A 149 -4.25 21.09 9.67
C GLN A 149 -4.12 20.38 8.31
N SER A 150 -3.35 20.95 7.39
CA SER A 150 -3.09 20.32 6.09
C SER A 150 -2.10 19.17 6.25
N GLY A 151 -2.41 18.04 5.66
CA GLY A 151 -1.46 16.96 5.44
C GLY A 151 -0.83 17.02 4.06
N SER A 152 -0.29 15.88 3.63
CA SER A 152 0.36 15.72 2.33
C SER A 152 0.05 14.37 1.73
N GLU A 153 0.16 14.28 0.42
CA GLU A 153 0.04 13.06 -0.37
C GLU A 153 1.28 12.85 -1.23
N ALA A 154 1.71 11.61 -1.38
CA ALA A 154 2.81 11.25 -2.27
C ALA A 154 2.71 9.79 -2.70
N VAL A 155 3.28 9.47 -3.85
CA VAL A 155 3.54 8.09 -4.22
C VAL A 155 4.53 7.48 -3.23
N PHE A 156 4.19 6.32 -2.70
CA PHE A 156 5.03 5.57 -1.76
C PHE A 156 5.65 4.36 -2.46
N ASP A 157 6.94 4.47 -2.73
CA ASP A 157 7.73 3.41 -3.36
C ASP A 157 8.24 2.44 -2.28
N LEU A 158 7.50 1.36 -2.05
CA LEU A 158 7.80 0.40 -0.99
C LEU A 158 9.16 -0.30 -1.18
N ASP A 159 9.52 -0.66 -2.42
CA ASP A 159 10.78 -1.35 -2.73
C ASP A 159 11.98 -0.43 -2.46
N ARG A 160 11.89 0.82 -2.90
CA ARG A 160 12.92 1.82 -2.58
C ARG A 160 13.07 2.01 -1.08
N ARG A 161 11.96 2.10 -0.33
CA ARG A 161 12.00 2.31 1.13
C ARG A 161 12.51 1.10 1.88
N TYR A 162 12.29 -0.11 1.37
CA TYR A 162 12.99 -1.29 1.85
C TYR A 162 14.51 -1.16 1.62
N CYS A 163 14.93 -0.86 0.39
CA CYS A 163 16.35 -0.75 0.05
C CYS A 163 17.09 0.35 0.84
N GLU A 164 16.42 1.47 1.14
CA GLU A 164 16.94 2.56 1.99
C GLU A 164 17.04 2.17 3.49
N GLY A 165 16.63 0.97 3.89
CA GLY A 165 16.61 0.52 5.28
C GLY A 165 15.47 1.13 6.11
N VAL A 166 14.52 1.83 5.47
CA VAL A 166 13.40 2.49 6.13
C VAL A 166 12.32 1.47 6.49
N LEU A 167 12.01 0.53 5.60
CA LEU A 167 11.04 -0.53 5.86
C LEU A 167 11.72 -1.87 6.12
N PHE A 168 11.07 -2.72 6.93
CA PHE A 168 11.58 -4.08 7.20
C PHE A 168 11.43 -5.01 5.99
N SER A 169 10.42 -4.78 5.13
CA SER A 169 10.08 -5.54 3.91
C SER A 169 9.53 -4.57 2.85
N GLY A 170 9.56 -4.97 1.57
CA GLY A 170 8.87 -4.33 0.46
C GLY A 170 7.34 -4.53 0.50
N MET A 171 6.85 -5.46 1.32
CA MET A 171 5.41 -5.68 1.58
C MET A 171 4.60 -6.04 0.32
N TRP A 172 5.18 -6.82 -0.58
CA TRP A 172 4.58 -7.28 -1.83
C TRP A 172 3.92 -6.14 -2.63
N PRO A 173 4.66 -5.10 -3.05
CA PRO A 173 4.08 -4.02 -3.83
C PRO A 173 3.75 -4.48 -5.25
N ASN A 174 2.74 -3.88 -5.89
CA ASN A 174 2.55 -4.09 -7.32
C ASN A 174 3.31 -3.01 -8.09
N PRO A 175 4.38 -3.35 -8.85
CA PRO A 175 5.23 -2.36 -9.49
C PRO A 175 4.49 -1.58 -10.60
N GLN A 176 3.41 -2.13 -11.16
CA GLN A 176 2.57 -1.43 -12.15
C GLN A 176 1.54 -0.48 -11.50
N SER A 177 1.37 -0.56 -10.18
CA SER A 177 0.31 0.11 -9.43
C SER A 177 0.78 0.62 -8.06
N PRO A 178 1.76 1.54 -8.01
CA PRO A 178 2.23 2.09 -6.75
C PRO A 178 1.10 2.84 -6.02
N TYR A 179 1.13 2.80 -4.68
CA TYR A 179 0.15 3.50 -3.85
C TYR A 179 0.50 4.98 -3.75
N ILE A 180 -0.53 5.84 -3.82
CA ILE A 180 -0.44 7.18 -3.24
C ILE A 180 -0.88 7.05 -1.79
N VAL A 181 -0.04 7.49 -0.86
CA VAL A 181 -0.34 7.47 0.58
C VAL A 181 -0.47 8.88 1.11
N THR A 182 -1.22 9.02 2.20
CA THR A 182 -1.45 10.31 2.85
C THR A 182 -0.77 10.39 4.21
N ASN A 183 -0.11 11.51 4.48
CA ASN A 183 0.47 11.85 5.77
C ASN A 183 -0.34 12.97 6.42
N LEU A 184 -0.46 12.91 7.75
CA LEU A 184 -1.11 13.97 8.54
C LEU A 184 -0.15 14.54 9.56
N PRO A 185 -0.20 15.86 9.82
CA PRO A 185 0.51 16.45 10.92
C PRO A 185 -0.06 15.94 12.25
N GLU A 186 0.83 15.79 13.22
CA GLU A 186 0.45 15.43 14.58
C GLU A 186 -0.33 16.57 15.25
N VAL A 187 -1.21 16.18 16.17
CA VAL A 187 -1.86 17.14 17.06
C VAL A 187 -0.86 17.52 18.15
N PRO A 188 -0.75 18.80 18.56
CA PRO A 188 0.07 19.15 19.71
C PRO A 188 -0.30 18.31 20.94
N GLY A 189 0.70 17.62 21.52
CA GLY A 189 0.52 16.69 22.65
C GLY A 189 0.18 15.24 22.28
N GLN A 190 -0.01 14.93 20.99
CA GLN A 190 -0.20 13.55 20.51
C GLN A 190 1.04 12.69 20.83
N THR A 191 0.83 11.39 21.02
CA THR A 191 1.94 10.43 20.96
C THR A 191 2.54 10.41 19.54
N PRO A 192 3.88 10.50 19.39
CA PRO A 192 4.49 10.50 18.07
C PRO A 192 4.22 9.23 17.27
N ASN A 193 4.06 9.38 15.96
CA ASN A 193 4.04 8.27 15.00
C ASN A 193 5.49 7.92 14.66
N THR A 194 6.07 6.93 15.34
CA THR A 194 7.53 6.68 15.32
C THR A 194 8.02 5.69 14.25
N ASN A 195 7.15 5.06 13.46
CA ASN A 195 7.56 4.01 12.52
C ASN A 195 7.02 4.25 11.11
N PRO A 196 7.80 3.95 10.05
CA PRO A 196 7.32 3.88 8.68
C PRO A 196 6.53 2.57 8.42
N PRO A 197 5.59 2.55 7.45
CA PRO A 197 5.10 3.70 6.67
C PRO A 197 4.43 4.73 7.58
N VAL A 198 4.45 6.00 7.17
CA VAL A 198 3.87 7.07 7.98
C VAL A 198 2.36 6.84 8.13
N THR A 199 1.95 6.53 9.35
CA THR A 199 0.57 6.35 9.75
C THR A 199 0.07 7.59 10.49
N TRP A 200 -1.22 7.61 10.79
CA TRP A 200 -1.81 8.66 11.61
C TRP A 200 -2.88 8.11 12.55
N ARG A 201 -3.00 8.72 13.72
CA ARG A 201 -4.06 8.44 14.70
C ARG A 201 -5.30 9.29 14.39
N LEU A 202 -6.44 8.94 14.96
CA LEU A 202 -7.70 9.69 14.81
C LEU A 202 -8.31 9.95 16.19
N ARG A 203 -8.42 11.23 16.61
CA ARG A 203 -9.14 11.65 17.82
C ARG A 203 -10.63 11.28 17.71
N GLU A 204 -11.24 10.97 18.83
CA GLU A 204 -12.57 10.38 18.94
C GLU A 204 -13.69 11.20 18.27
N ASP A 205 -13.54 12.52 18.21
CA ASP A 205 -14.50 13.46 17.60
C ASP A 205 -13.94 14.23 16.40
N GLU A 206 -12.82 13.78 15.82
CA GLU A 206 -12.24 14.42 14.64
C GLU A 206 -12.61 13.70 13.33
N ALA A 207 -12.34 14.39 12.23
CA ALA A 207 -12.43 13.83 10.90
C ALA A 207 -11.13 14.09 10.14
N VAL A 208 -10.81 13.18 9.23
CA VAL A 208 -9.86 13.44 8.15
C VAL A 208 -10.66 13.58 6.87
N VAL A 209 -10.41 14.66 6.14
CA VAL A 209 -11.18 15.00 4.94
C VAL A 209 -10.22 15.12 3.76
N LEU A 210 -10.40 14.25 2.76
CA LEU A 210 -9.72 14.34 1.47
C LEU A 210 -10.66 15.06 0.50
N ILE A 211 -10.17 16.09 -0.19
CA ILE A 211 -10.90 16.78 -1.26
C ILE A 211 -9.99 16.84 -2.48
N GLY A 212 -10.52 16.57 -3.66
CA GLY A 212 -9.73 16.66 -4.87
C GLY A 212 -10.45 16.13 -6.09
N THR A 213 -9.68 15.73 -7.09
CA THR A 213 -10.17 15.12 -8.34
C THR A 213 -9.87 13.63 -8.36
N THR A 214 -10.84 12.80 -8.77
CA THR A 214 -10.64 11.36 -8.95
C THR A 214 -9.65 11.03 -10.08
N PRO A 215 -9.07 9.81 -10.11
CA PRO A 215 -8.14 9.39 -11.15
C PRO A 215 -8.70 9.49 -12.59
N PRO A 216 -7.82 9.53 -13.62
CA PRO A 216 -8.24 9.46 -15.01
C PRO A 216 -8.87 8.09 -15.35
N PRO A 217 -9.47 7.93 -16.55
CA PRO A 217 -10.02 6.65 -17.01
C PRO A 217 -9.04 5.47 -16.86
N GLU A 218 -9.42 4.53 -16.01
CA GLU A 218 -8.67 3.31 -15.69
C GLU A 218 -9.58 2.15 -15.24
N ASP A 219 -9.06 0.92 -15.33
CA ASP A 219 -9.81 -0.29 -15.02
C ASP A 219 -10.05 -0.46 -13.51
N TYR A 220 -9.20 0.12 -12.65
CA TYR A 220 -9.42 0.08 -11.22
C TYR A 220 -8.75 1.22 -10.47
N PHE A 221 -9.50 1.85 -9.56
CA PHE A 221 -8.95 2.66 -8.48
C PHE A 221 -9.80 2.51 -7.22
N SER A 222 -9.16 2.75 -6.07
CA SER A 222 -9.79 2.72 -4.75
C SER A 222 -9.12 3.69 -3.79
N PHE A 223 -9.88 4.07 -2.76
CA PHE A 223 -9.44 4.77 -1.58
C PHE A 223 -9.57 3.82 -0.40
N ASP A 224 -8.50 3.08 -0.11
CA ASP A 224 -8.43 2.01 0.88
C ASP A 224 -7.95 2.55 2.22
N LEU A 225 -8.85 2.60 3.20
CA LEU A 225 -8.51 2.95 4.57
C LEU A 225 -8.21 1.67 5.36
N THR A 226 -7.00 1.59 5.92
CA THR A 226 -6.54 0.44 6.70
C THR A 226 -6.08 0.88 8.08
N MET A 227 -6.18 -0.03 9.05
CA MET A 227 -5.42 0.06 10.29
C MET A 227 -4.04 -0.55 10.02
N VAL A 228 -2.98 0.01 10.60
CA VAL A 228 -1.58 -0.45 10.42
C VAL A 228 -0.96 -0.95 11.73
N ARG A 229 -1.35 -0.36 12.86
CA ARG A 229 -0.83 -0.69 14.20
C ARG A 229 -1.76 -0.21 15.28
N GLY A 230 -1.78 -0.86 16.44
CA GLY A 230 -2.50 -0.31 17.59
C GLY A 230 -2.93 -1.30 18.65
N SER A 231 -4.06 -0.98 19.26
CA SER A 231 -4.66 -1.50 20.49
C SER A 231 -4.86 -3.01 20.55
N LEU A 232 -4.93 -3.66 19.40
CA LEU A 232 -5.26 -5.08 19.28
C LEU A 232 -4.01 -5.98 19.30
N HIS A 233 -2.77 -5.46 19.36
CA HIS A 233 -1.57 -6.32 19.24
C HIS A 233 -0.21 -5.75 19.71
N THR A 234 0.78 -6.64 19.85
CA THR A 234 2.19 -6.41 20.26
C THR A 234 3.26 -6.71 19.19
N GLY A 235 2.89 -7.16 17.99
CA GLY A 235 3.77 -7.43 16.84
C GLY A 235 3.95 -6.24 15.89
N PRO A 236 4.77 -6.38 14.82
CA PRO A 236 5.29 -5.24 14.07
C PRO A 236 4.23 -4.51 13.24
N VAL A 237 3.29 -5.22 12.58
CA VAL A 237 2.31 -4.65 11.65
C VAL A 237 0.99 -5.45 11.62
N LEU A 238 -0.15 -4.75 11.60
CA LEU A 238 -1.49 -5.28 11.34
C LEU A 238 -2.07 -4.49 10.19
N TRP A 239 -2.44 -5.10 9.05
CA TRP A 239 -2.94 -4.34 7.91
C TRP A 239 -4.38 -4.69 7.47
N PRO A 240 -5.37 -4.75 8.38
CA PRO A 240 -6.76 -4.99 7.98
C PRO A 240 -7.38 -3.74 7.34
N ALA A 241 -8.22 -3.95 6.33
CA ALA A 241 -9.14 -2.92 5.86
C ALA A 241 -10.13 -2.53 6.97
N VAL A 242 -10.39 -1.23 7.11
CA VAL A 242 -11.39 -0.70 8.04
C VAL A 242 -12.80 -1.10 7.62
N GLY A 243 -13.02 -1.23 6.32
CA GLY A 243 -14.24 -1.72 5.70
C GLY A 243 -14.07 -1.77 4.19
N ASP A 244 -15.21 -1.83 3.50
CA ASP A 244 -15.24 -1.74 2.05
C ASP A 244 -14.72 -0.37 1.57
N PRO A 245 -13.75 -0.33 0.64
CA PRO A 245 -13.24 0.92 0.13
C PRO A 245 -14.23 1.60 -0.82
N VAL A 246 -14.08 2.91 -0.92
CA VAL A 246 -14.67 3.69 -2.00
C VAL A 246 -13.85 3.43 -3.26
N ASN A 247 -14.46 2.88 -4.29
CA ASN A 247 -13.79 2.49 -5.53
C ASN A 247 -14.45 3.14 -6.75
N ARG A 248 -13.91 2.89 -7.94
CA ARG A 248 -14.44 3.47 -9.19
C ARG A 248 -15.94 3.23 -9.42
N GLY A 249 -16.51 2.15 -8.87
CA GLY A 249 -17.92 1.82 -9.03
C GLY A 249 -18.83 2.40 -7.94
N THR A 250 -18.27 2.82 -6.79
CA THR A 250 -19.03 3.36 -5.66
C THR A 250 -18.77 4.82 -5.36
N VAL A 251 -17.71 5.41 -5.93
CA VAL A 251 -17.36 6.81 -5.72
C VAL A 251 -18.46 7.73 -6.24
N LYS A 252 -18.91 8.62 -5.37
CA LYS A 252 -19.77 9.75 -5.71
C LYS A 252 -18.89 10.92 -6.11
N THR A 253 -19.17 11.50 -7.27
CA THR A 253 -18.42 12.65 -7.79
C THR A 253 -19.38 13.78 -8.14
N ALA A 254 -18.84 14.98 -8.36
CA ALA A 254 -19.62 16.14 -8.78
C ALA A 254 -19.99 16.11 -10.28
N GLY A 255 -19.52 15.10 -11.02
CA GLY A 255 -19.74 14.96 -12.45
C GLY A 255 -20.43 13.64 -12.83
N PRO A 256 -20.65 13.41 -14.14
CA PRO A 256 -21.41 12.26 -14.62
C PRO A 256 -20.59 10.96 -14.66
N THR A 257 -19.28 11.03 -14.45
CA THR A 257 -18.35 9.89 -14.52
C THR A 257 -17.58 9.73 -13.22
N PRO A 258 -17.06 8.53 -12.91
CA PRO A 258 -16.17 8.35 -11.76
C PRO A 258 -14.78 8.96 -12.00
N TYR A 259 -14.42 9.30 -13.23
CA TYR A 259 -13.07 9.72 -13.62
C TYR A 259 -12.89 11.23 -13.74
N GLY A 260 -11.78 11.75 -13.23
CA GLY A 260 -11.39 13.14 -13.41
C GLY A 260 -12.40 14.15 -12.83
N GLN A 261 -13.16 13.77 -11.81
CA GLN A 261 -14.23 14.60 -11.24
C GLN A 261 -13.94 15.02 -9.80
N PRO A 262 -14.42 16.21 -9.36
CA PRO A 262 -14.34 16.61 -7.96
C PRO A 262 -15.08 15.65 -7.04
N PHE A 263 -14.49 15.35 -5.89
CA PHE A 263 -15.09 14.53 -4.83
C PHE A 263 -14.55 14.91 -3.45
N ALA A 264 -15.23 14.44 -2.41
CA ALA A 264 -14.71 14.42 -1.04
C ALA A 264 -14.81 13.03 -0.43
N LEU A 265 -13.84 12.67 0.41
CA LEU A 265 -13.85 11.49 1.27
C LEU A 265 -13.72 11.93 2.74
N VAL A 266 -14.68 11.52 3.57
CA VAL A 266 -14.73 11.83 5.01
C VAL A 266 -14.42 10.57 5.80
N MET A 267 -13.35 10.62 6.57
CA MET A 267 -12.93 9.55 7.48
C MET A 267 -13.18 10.00 8.92
N THR A 268 -14.14 9.37 9.58
CA THR A 268 -14.48 9.67 10.99
C THR A 268 -15.22 8.50 11.64
N GLY A 269 -15.14 8.42 12.96
CA GLY A 269 -15.94 7.52 13.78
C GLY A 269 -17.08 8.21 14.53
N HIS A 270 -17.33 9.50 14.28
CA HIS A 270 -18.22 10.31 15.12
C HIS A 270 -19.40 10.90 14.33
N GLU A 271 -20.62 10.63 14.78
CA GLU A 271 -21.86 10.99 14.09
C GLU A 271 -22.04 12.51 13.93
N ARG A 272 -21.88 13.25 15.02
CA ARG A 272 -21.97 14.73 15.00
C ARG A 272 -20.93 15.35 14.06
N THR A 273 -19.66 14.98 14.20
CA THR A 273 -18.57 15.47 13.34
C THR A 273 -18.84 15.15 11.87
N ARG A 274 -19.32 13.94 11.55
CA ARG A 274 -19.74 13.59 10.19
C ARG A 274 -20.81 14.55 9.67
N ALA A 275 -21.89 14.76 10.42
CA ALA A 275 -22.99 15.62 10.00
C ALA A 275 -22.53 17.07 9.73
N GLU A 276 -21.77 17.65 10.65
CA GLU A 276 -21.26 19.03 10.51
C GLU A 276 -20.25 19.16 9.36
N VAL A 277 -19.35 18.18 9.18
CA VAL A 277 -18.42 18.14 8.04
C VAL A 277 -19.16 18.00 6.71
N HIS A 278 -20.20 17.17 6.65
CA HIS A 278 -21.04 17.01 5.46
C HIS A 278 -21.73 18.33 5.08
N GLU A 279 -22.28 19.06 6.05
CA GLU A 279 -22.87 20.38 5.83
C GLU A 279 -21.85 21.37 5.24
N MET A 280 -20.65 21.42 5.83
CA MET A 280 -19.57 22.29 5.37
C MET A 280 -19.07 21.92 3.96
N LEU A 281 -19.00 20.63 3.62
CA LEU A 281 -18.67 20.15 2.27
C LEU A 281 -19.79 20.48 1.26
N ALA A 282 -21.05 20.32 1.65
CA ALA A 282 -22.20 20.67 0.83
C ALA A 282 -22.20 22.17 0.50
N ALA A 283 -21.99 23.02 1.50
CA ALA A 283 -21.83 24.47 1.32
C ALA A 283 -20.59 24.86 0.50
N SER A 284 -19.66 23.91 0.28
CA SER A 284 -18.48 24.07 -0.56
C SER A 284 -18.68 23.56 -2.00
N GLY A 285 -19.89 23.16 -2.35
CA GLY A 285 -20.27 22.70 -3.69
C GLY A 285 -20.01 21.21 -3.93
N LEU A 286 -19.85 20.40 -2.87
CA LEU A 286 -19.58 18.97 -2.97
C LEU A 286 -20.73 18.10 -2.43
N GLY A 287 -21.92 18.65 -2.18
CA GLY A 287 -23.01 17.93 -1.49
C GLY A 287 -23.40 16.58 -2.12
N GLY A 288 -23.39 16.48 -3.45
CA GLY A 288 -23.64 15.22 -4.17
C GLY A 288 -22.42 14.30 -4.33
N ALA A 289 -21.24 14.73 -3.89
CA ALA A 289 -19.94 14.11 -4.14
C ALA A 289 -19.21 13.73 -2.83
N ILE A 290 -19.94 13.61 -1.72
CA ILE A 290 -19.40 13.22 -0.41
C ILE A 290 -19.44 11.71 -0.28
N ASN A 291 -18.28 11.13 0.04
CA ASN A 291 -18.09 9.72 0.31
C ASN A 291 -17.63 9.54 1.77
N ASP A 292 -18.09 8.48 2.42
CA ASP A 292 -17.71 8.18 3.81
C ASP A 292 -16.81 6.94 3.85
N ALA A 293 -15.70 7.04 4.56
CA ALA A 293 -14.88 5.94 5.04
C ALA A 293 -14.99 5.89 6.58
N THR A 294 -16.07 5.31 7.07
CA THR A 294 -16.39 5.25 8.50
C THR A 294 -15.34 4.44 9.26
N VAL A 295 -14.83 4.99 10.37
CA VAL A 295 -13.93 4.29 11.30
C VAL A 295 -14.71 3.92 12.56
N PRO A 296 -15.33 2.73 12.64
CA PRO A 296 -16.26 2.41 13.72
C PRO A 296 -15.53 2.18 15.06
N PRO A 297 -15.84 2.94 16.13
CA PRO A 297 -15.23 2.74 17.45
C PRO A 297 -15.53 1.37 18.09
N ALA A 298 -16.50 0.63 17.57
CA ALA A 298 -16.77 -0.76 17.95
C ALA A 298 -15.67 -1.75 17.50
N MET A 299 -14.88 -1.38 16.49
CA MET A 299 -13.78 -2.21 15.96
C MET A 299 -12.40 -1.62 16.25
N PHE A 300 -12.30 -0.30 16.34
CA PHE A 300 -11.01 0.40 16.44
C PHE A 300 -10.97 1.33 17.65
N ARG A 301 -9.83 1.38 18.32
CA ARG A 301 -9.57 2.31 19.42
C ARG A 301 -9.10 3.65 18.89
N LEU A 302 -10.06 4.56 18.71
CA LEU A 302 -9.78 5.96 18.41
C LEU A 302 -9.09 6.66 19.60
N GLY A 303 -8.36 7.73 19.32
CA GLY A 303 -7.62 8.55 20.27
C GLY A 303 -6.25 8.96 19.75
N LEU A 304 -5.53 9.75 20.55
CA LEU A 304 -4.23 10.32 20.19
C LEU A 304 -3.07 9.84 21.09
N GLY A 305 -3.37 8.91 22.00
CA GLY A 305 -2.41 8.30 22.91
C GLY A 305 -1.68 7.10 22.32
N LYS A 306 -0.70 6.60 23.06
CA LYS A 306 0.12 5.43 22.71
C LYS A 306 -0.70 4.18 22.38
N ASP A 307 -1.83 4.01 23.06
CA ASP A 307 -2.66 2.81 22.98
C ASP A 307 -3.69 2.86 21.85
N ALA A 308 -3.79 3.99 21.13
CA ALA A 308 -4.73 4.19 20.03
C ALA A 308 -4.27 3.53 18.72
N ASP A 309 -5.24 3.18 17.90
CA ASP A 309 -5.01 2.64 16.56
C ASP A 309 -4.49 3.70 15.61
N GLN A 310 -3.65 3.25 14.68
CA GLN A 310 -3.01 4.04 13.66
C GLN A 310 -3.51 3.56 12.30
N PHE A 311 -3.81 4.51 11.43
CA PHE A 311 -4.43 4.29 10.14
C PHE A 311 -3.55 4.80 9.01
N LEU A 312 -3.82 4.27 7.82
CA LEU A 312 -3.23 4.69 6.56
C LEU A 312 -4.33 4.70 5.50
N LEU A 313 -4.38 5.77 4.70
CA LEU A 313 -5.18 5.79 3.47
C LEU A 313 -4.25 5.51 2.29
N GLY A 314 -4.44 4.36 1.66
CA GLY A 314 -3.80 3.98 0.41
C GLY A 314 -4.73 4.26 -0.77
N ILE A 315 -4.22 4.93 -1.79
CA ILE A 315 -4.98 5.20 -3.02
C ILE A 315 -4.34 4.37 -4.12
N ARG A 316 -5.10 3.39 -4.61
CA ARG A 316 -4.68 2.50 -5.69
C ARG A 316 -5.16 3.06 -7.02
N THR A 317 -4.31 2.97 -8.04
CA THR A 317 -4.63 3.30 -9.44
C THR A 317 -4.02 2.22 -10.32
N ALA A 318 -4.78 1.57 -11.19
CA ALA A 318 -4.34 0.40 -11.94
C ALA A 318 -4.96 0.33 -13.34
N ALA A 319 -4.11 -0.04 -14.32
CA ALA A 319 -4.47 -0.30 -15.71
C ALA A 319 -5.25 0.88 -16.37
N PRO A 320 -4.56 2.01 -16.68
CA PRO A 320 -5.16 3.16 -17.34
C PRO A 320 -5.77 2.74 -18.67
N HIS A 321 -6.95 3.25 -19.04
CA HIS A 321 -7.54 3.01 -20.37
C HIS A 321 -6.57 3.40 -21.49
N PRO A 322 -6.59 2.74 -22.66
CA PRO A 322 -5.69 3.09 -23.75
C PRO A 322 -5.75 4.58 -24.09
N GLY A 323 -4.59 5.24 -24.11
CA GLY A 323 -4.46 6.68 -24.34
C GLY A 323 -4.47 7.55 -23.07
N PHE A 324 -4.65 6.96 -21.88
CA PHE A 324 -4.63 7.66 -20.59
C PHE A 324 -3.37 7.38 -19.76
N GLU A 325 -2.37 6.69 -20.30
CA GLU A 325 -1.14 6.32 -19.59
C GLU A 325 -0.43 7.57 -19.05
N LYS A 326 -0.21 8.58 -19.90
CA LYS A 326 0.40 9.86 -19.50
C LYS A 326 -0.45 10.63 -18.48
N ALA A 327 -1.77 10.52 -18.58
CA ALA A 327 -2.68 11.19 -17.65
C ALA A 327 -2.57 10.56 -16.25
N LEU A 328 -2.44 9.22 -16.19
CA LEU A 328 -2.22 8.51 -14.94
C LEU A 328 -0.84 8.82 -14.35
N ASP A 329 0.22 8.86 -15.18
CA ASP A 329 1.56 9.26 -14.73
C ASP A 329 1.55 10.68 -14.15
N ALA A 330 0.87 11.62 -14.83
CA ALA A 330 0.72 12.99 -14.33
C ALA A 330 -0.08 13.06 -13.03
N TYR A 331 -1.14 12.25 -12.91
CA TYR A 331 -1.91 12.11 -11.69
C TYR A 331 -1.02 11.60 -10.55
N ARG A 332 -0.23 10.55 -10.76
CA ARG A 332 0.67 10.01 -9.72
C ARG A 332 1.79 10.98 -9.35
N ALA A 333 2.35 11.71 -10.31
CA ALA A 333 3.42 12.67 -10.07
C ALA A 333 2.96 13.89 -9.23
N ALA A 334 1.71 14.33 -9.39
CA ALA A 334 1.14 15.43 -8.63
C ALA A 334 -0.35 15.17 -8.31
N PRO A 335 -0.68 14.24 -7.40
CA PRO A 335 -2.04 13.74 -7.19
C PRO A 335 -3.03 14.84 -6.82
N PRO A 336 -4.13 15.07 -7.58
CA PRO A 336 -5.39 15.78 -7.32
C PRO A 336 -5.82 16.41 -6.00
N LEU A 337 -5.14 16.12 -4.90
CA LEU A 337 -5.76 15.82 -3.63
C LEU A 337 -5.23 16.77 -2.57
N GLN A 338 -6.09 17.11 -1.63
CA GLN A 338 -5.72 17.86 -0.44
C GLN A 338 -6.36 17.15 0.75
N ILE A 339 -5.52 16.72 1.69
CA ILE A 339 -5.96 16.05 2.90
C ILE A 339 -5.91 17.02 4.08
N LEU A 340 -6.99 17.06 4.84
CA LEU A 340 -7.18 17.97 5.97
C LEU A 340 -7.53 17.16 7.20
N ARG A 341 -6.79 17.37 8.29
CA ARG A 341 -7.19 16.95 9.63
C ARG A 341 -8.11 18.01 10.22
N VAL A 342 -9.35 17.64 10.54
CA VAL A 342 -10.43 18.55 10.91
C VAL A 342 -10.93 18.22 12.31
N ARG A 343 -10.85 19.18 13.23
CA ARG A 343 -11.20 19.00 14.65
C ARG A 343 -12.11 20.11 15.16
N PRO A 344 -13.15 19.81 15.96
CA PRO A 344 -13.85 20.85 16.69
C PRO A 344 -12.91 21.53 17.70
N LYS A 345 -13.00 22.85 17.82
CA LYS A 345 -12.25 23.63 18.82
C LYS A 345 -12.97 23.58 20.16
N GLY A 346 -12.24 23.20 21.20
CA GLY A 346 -12.68 23.31 22.59
C GLY A 346 -12.10 24.53 23.27
N THR A 347 -12.51 24.74 24.52
CA THR A 347 -11.91 25.75 25.42
C THR A 347 -10.63 25.26 26.11
N SER A 348 -10.37 23.94 26.05
CA SER A 348 -9.16 23.32 26.59
C SER A 348 -7.91 23.70 25.78
N ALA A 349 -6.81 23.98 26.49
CA ALA A 349 -5.49 24.12 25.87
C ALA A 349 -4.92 22.77 25.39
N ASP A 350 -5.32 21.67 26.02
CA ASP A 350 -4.99 20.32 25.58
C ASP A 350 -5.86 19.93 24.38
N GLN A 351 -5.27 20.00 23.18
CA GLN A 351 -5.94 19.67 21.91
C GLN A 351 -6.13 18.16 21.71
N THR A 352 -5.54 17.33 22.57
CA THR A 352 -5.67 15.87 22.45
C THR A 352 -7.03 15.36 22.94
N LYS A 353 -7.74 16.15 23.76
CA LYS A 353 -9.04 15.76 24.31
C LYS A 353 -10.18 16.00 23.31
N PRO A 354 -11.16 15.08 23.23
CA PRO A 354 -12.38 15.33 22.48
C PRO A 354 -13.19 16.47 23.13
N VAL A 355 -13.88 17.22 22.29
CA VAL A 355 -14.79 18.33 22.64
C VAL A 355 -16.23 17.83 22.74
N TYR A 356 -16.63 16.95 21.83
CA TYR A 356 -17.97 16.40 21.82
C TYR A 356 -18.10 15.18 22.74
N ALA A 357 -19.31 15.00 23.28
CA ALA A 357 -19.68 13.76 23.95
C ALA A 357 -19.67 12.61 22.94
N PRO A 358 -19.32 11.38 23.35
CA PRO A 358 -19.25 10.24 22.44
C PRO A 358 -20.55 10.02 21.65
N ALA A 359 -20.45 10.01 20.32
CA ALA A 359 -21.53 9.61 19.41
C ALA A 359 -20.96 8.70 18.30
N PRO A 360 -20.66 7.43 18.61
CA PRO A 360 -19.94 6.54 17.70
C PRO A 360 -20.80 6.16 16.50
N LEU A 361 -20.20 6.19 15.31
CA LEU A 361 -20.80 5.61 14.11
C LEU A 361 -20.79 4.08 14.18
N PRO A 362 -21.84 3.41 13.67
CA PRO A 362 -21.91 1.95 13.65
C PRO A 362 -20.92 1.36 12.62
N VAL A 363 -20.65 0.06 12.75
CA VAL A 363 -19.92 -0.70 11.73
C VAL A 363 -20.72 -0.67 10.41
N PRO A 364 -20.12 -0.22 9.29
CA PRO A 364 -20.79 -0.22 7.99
C PRO A 364 -21.19 -1.63 7.54
N ARG A 365 -22.25 -1.72 6.74
CA ARG A 365 -22.57 -2.98 6.05
C ARG A 365 -21.53 -3.22 4.96
N LEU A 366 -20.95 -4.42 4.93
CA LEU A 366 -20.10 -4.87 3.83
C LEU A 366 -20.98 -5.22 2.61
N ARG A 367 -20.44 -5.02 1.41
CA ARG A 367 -21.00 -5.53 0.17
C ARG A 367 -20.87 -7.05 0.12
N THR A 368 -21.76 -7.70 -0.62
CA THR A 368 -21.71 -9.16 -0.78
C THR A 368 -20.54 -9.53 -1.69
N ALA A 369 -19.60 -10.31 -1.16
CA ALA A 369 -18.51 -10.86 -1.95
C ALA A 369 -19.01 -11.98 -2.88
N GLY A 370 -18.64 -11.92 -4.15
CA GLY A 370 -19.03 -12.92 -5.14
C GLY A 370 -20.49 -12.85 -5.59
N THR A 371 -20.75 -13.34 -6.80
CA THR A 371 -22.11 -13.53 -7.37
C THR A 371 -22.61 -14.97 -7.28
N GLY A 372 -21.75 -15.90 -6.88
CA GLY A 372 -21.99 -17.35 -6.99
C GLY A 372 -21.64 -17.94 -8.37
N ALA A 373 -21.35 -17.12 -9.38
CA ALA A 373 -20.75 -17.60 -10.63
C ALA A 373 -19.32 -18.08 -10.36
N THR A 374 -18.84 -19.11 -11.06
CA THR A 374 -17.52 -19.71 -10.85
C THR A 374 -16.76 -19.90 -12.16
N GLU A 375 -15.43 -19.83 -12.09
CA GLU A 375 -14.52 -20.10 -13.21
C GLU A 375 -14.13 -21.58 -13.33
N LEU A 376 -14.56 -22.43 -12.40
CA LEU A 376 -14.09 -23.83 -12.32
C LEU A 376 -14.43 -24.67 -13.56
N ASP A 377 -15.43 -24.29 -14.35
CA ASP A 377 -15.73 -24.91 -15.65
C ASP A 377 -14.59 -24.76 -16.67
N LEU A 378 -13.67 -23.80 -16.47
CA LEU A 378 -12.47 -23.63 -17.28
C LEU A 378 -11.35 -24.62 -16.92
N ASN A 379 -11.48 -25.41 -15.83
CA ASN A 379 -10.42 -26.30 -15.38
C ASN A 379 -9.98 -27.33 -16.45
N PRO A 380 -10.85 -27.97 -17.26
CA PRO A 380 -10.41 -28.84 -18.34
C PRO A 380 -9.50 -28.13 -19.36
N ALA A 381 -9.85 -26.90 -19.75
CA ALA A 381 -9.03 -26.08 -20.64
C ALA A 381 -7.71 -25.66 -19.98
N LEU A 382 -7.72 -25.33 -18.69
CA LEU A 382 -6.51 -25.04 -17.92
C LEU A 382 -5.56 -26.24 -17.83
N GLN A 383 -6.08 -27.45 -17.61
CA GLN A 383 -5.25 -28.67 -17.60
C GLN A 383 -4.65 -28.95 -18.99
N LYS A 384 -5.41 -28.72 -20.06
CA LYS A 384 -4.89 -28.81 -21.43
C LYS A 384 -3.80 -27.76 -21.68
N LEU A 385 -4.00 -26.52 -21.22
CA LEU A 385 -3.00 -25.45 -21.31
C LEU A 385 -1.70 -25.86 -20.61
N ARG A 386 -1.79 -26.33 -19.35
CA ARG A 386 -0.66 -26.86 -18.58
C ARG A 386 0.14 -27.89 -19.37
N GLN A 387 -0.54 -28.89 -19.93
CA GLN A 387 0.11 -29.94 -20.71
C GLN A 387 0.86 -29.37 -21.92
N ARG A 388 0.23 -28.47 -22.68
CA ARG A 388 0.85 -27.86 -23.86
C ARG A 388 2.05 -26.98 -23.52
N ILE A 389 2.02 -26.29 -22.39
CA ILE A 389 3.19 -25.53 -21.89
C ILE A 389 4.36 -26.48 -21.61
N ILE A 390 4.13 -27.61 -20.94
CA ILE A 390 5.19 -28.60 -20.65
C ILE A 390 5.76 -29.20 -21.94
N GLU A 391 4.89 -29.59 -22.88
CA GLU A 391 5.28 -30.19 -24.16
C GLU A 391 6.12 -29.23 -25.03
N ALA A 392 5.91 -27.92 -24.91
CA ALA A 392 6.67 -26.91 -25.62
C ALA A 392 8.13 -26.76 -25.13
N HIS A 393 8.48 -27.35 -23.98
CA HIS A 393 9.79 -27.17 -23.33
C HIS A 393 10.47 -28.50 -22.96
N PRO A 394 10.74 -29.40 -23.94
CA PRO A 394 11.24 -30.76 -23.67
C PRO A 394 12.65 -30.81 -23.04
N GLY A 395 13.44 -29.75 -23.19
CA GLY A 395 14.79 -29.62 -22.59
C GLY A 395 14.80 -29.31 -21.08
N PHE A 396 13.63 -29.09 -20.49
CA PHE A 396 13.48 -28.67 -19.10
C PHE A 396 12.63 -29.67 -18.31
N GLU A 397 12.86 -29.73 -17.01
CA GLU A 397 11.98 -30.36 -16.03
C GLU A 397 11.01 -29.32 -15.48
N ALA A 398 9.71 -29.65 -15.49
CA ALA A 398 8.66 -28.76 -15.02
C ALA A 398 8.18 -29.18 -13.63
N ARG A 399 8.01 -28.22 -12.73
CA ARG A 399 7.43 -28.42 -11.40
C ARG A 399 6.25 -27.49 -11.19
N ASP A 400 5.11 -28.06 -10.79
CA ASP A 400 3.91 -27.31 -10.50
C ASP A 400 3.97 -26.58 -9.16
N LEU A 401 3.41 -25.38 -9.18
CA LEU A 401 3.00 -24.64 -8.00
C LEU A 401 1.59 -24.10 -8.24
N VAL A 402 0.80 -24.07 -7.17
CA VAL A 402 -0.55 -23.49 -7.18
C VAL A 402 -0.53 -22.34 -6.20
N THR A 403 -1.14 -21.21 -6.55
CA THR A 403 -1.36 -20.14 -5.58
C THR A 403 -2.41 -20.58 -4.58
N GLU A 404 -2.23 -20.26 -3.31
CA GLU A 404 -3.17 -20.53 -2.24
C GLU A 404 -3.63 -19.24 -1.58
N ARG A 405 -4.53 -19.33 -0.59
CA ARG A 405 -4.93 -18.15 0.19
C ARG A 405 -3.70 -17.59 0.90
N GLY A 406 -3.13 -16.51 0.36
CA GLY A 406 -1.97 -15.82 0.93
C GLY A 406 -2.32 -14.98 2.15
N PHE A 407 -3.50 -14.38 2.14
CA PHE A 407 -3.96 -13.45 3.17
C PHE A 407 -5.37 -13.82 3.67
N GLU A 408 -5.57 -13.66 4.98
CA GLU A 408 -6.92 -13.75 5.55
C GLU A 408 -7.71 -12.47 5.25
N GLN A 409 -9.02 -12.60 5.08
CA GLN A 409 -9.92 -11.45 4.99
C GLN A 409 -9.85 -10.61 6.28
N SER A 410 -9.94 -9.29 6.16
CA SER A 410 -9.73 -8.34 7.25
C SER A 410 -10.53 -8.68 8.52
N TYR A 411 -11.85 -8.86 8.41
CA TYR A 411 -12.73 -9.04 9.58
C TYR A 411 -12.61 -10.43 10.23
N PRO A 412 -12.64 -11.57 9.50
CA PRO A 412 -12.32 -12.89 10.06
C PRO A 412 -10.90 -12.95 10.63
N GLY A 413 -9.95 -12.32 9.95
CA GLY A 413 -8.58 -12.17 10.39
C GLY A 413 -8.50 -11.51 11.77
N LEU A 414 -9.11 -10.32 11.91
CA LEU A 414 -9.12 -9.55 13.14
C LEU A 414 -9.66 -10.38 14.32
N GLN A 415 -10.75 -11.11 14.10
CA GLN A 415 -11.37 -11.96 15.13
C GLN A 415 -10.53 -13.19 15.50
N SER A 416 -9.82 -13.75 14.52
CA SER A 416 -8.92 -14.90 14.73
C SER A 416 -7.53 -14.50 15.24
N ASN A 417 -7.31 -13.20 15.49
CA ASN A 417 -6.03 -12.63 15.91
C ASN A 417 -4.86 -13.10 15.03
N LYS A 418 -5.13 -13.27 13.73
CA LYS A 418 -4.06 -13.50 12.76
C LYS A 418 -3.30 -12.19 12.60
N VAL A 419 -2.00 -12.26 12.39
CA VAL A 419 -1.14 -11.07 12.28
C VAL A 419 -0.23 -11.25 11.08
N ILE A 420 0.09 -10.16 10.38
CA ILE A 420 1.20 -10.21 9.43
C ILE A 420 2.45 -10.30 10.29
N ASP A 421 3.00 -11.50 10.41
CA ASP A 421 4.38 -11.68 10.85
C ASP A 421 5.18 -12.00 9.59
N PRO A 422 5.66 -11.00 8.85
CA PRO A 422 6.38 -11.26 7.61
C PRO A 422 7.59 -12.14 7.91
N PRO A 423 7.77 -13.28 7.21
CA PRO A 423 7.14 -13.67 5.93
C PRO A 423 5.97 -14.68 6.02
N THR A 424 5.46 -14.95 7.22
CA THR A 424 4.43 -15.94 7.55
C THR A 424 3.01 -15.51 7.14
N PRO A 425 2.08 -16.46 6.80
CA PRO A 425 0.69 -16.14 6.50
C PRO A 425 -0.03 -15.40 7.64
N GLY A 426 -0.56 -14.22 7.33
CA GLY A 426 -1.20 -13.29 8.26
C GLY A 426 -2.38 -12.53 7.67
N ILE A 427 -2.93 -11.55 8.41
CA ILE A 427 -3.94 -10.61 7.87
C ILE A 427 -3.24 -9.56 7.00
N GLY A 428 -3.01 -9.87 5.72
CA GLY A 428 -2.42 -8.92 4.77
C GLY A 428 -3.38 -8.36 3.72
N ALA A 429 -4.69 -8.44 3.94
CA ALA A 429 -5.65 -7.86 3.02
C ALA A 429 -5.61 -6.32 3.09
N LEU A 430 -4.76 -5.71 2.25
CA LEU A 430 -4.66 -4.25 2.05
C LEU A 430 -6.01 -3.61 1.68
N SER A 431 -6.93 -4.42 1.14
CA SER A 431 -8.21 -3.96 0.64
C SER A 431 -9.24 -5.09 0.76
N ASN A 432 -10.47 -4.72 1.13
CA ASN A 432 -11.62 -5.61 0.98
C ASN A 432 -12.11 -5.70 -0.47
N ASP A 433 -11.49 -5.00 -1.44
CA ASP A 433 -11.83 -5.12 -2.86
C ASP A 433 -11.00 -6.16 -3.61
N ALA A 434 -10.02 -6.81 -2.95
CA ALA A 434 -9.13 -7.77 -3.57
C ALA A 434 -9.15 -9.14 -2.89
N ASP A 435 -8.98 -10.19 -3.70
CA ASP A 435 -8.35 -11.43 -3.26
C ASP A 435 -6.96 -11.51 -3.89
N ASP A 436 -5.95 -11.82 -3.08
CA ASP A 436 -4.54 -11.86 -3.46
C ASP A 436 -3.91 -13.26 -3.19
N PRO A 437 -4.24 -14.32 -3.98
CA PRO A 437 -3.60 -15.63 -3.83
C PRO A 437 -2.08 -15.58 -4.00
N LEU A 438 -1.35 -16.26 -3.12
CA LEU A 438 0.12 -16.27 -3.05
C LEU A 438 0.65 -17.67 -3.34
N SER A 439 1.75 -17.77 -4.07
CA SER A 439 2.46 -19.04 -4.24
C SER A 439 3.39 -19.33 -3.06
N PRO A 440 3.68 -20.61 -2.76
CA PRO A 440 4.86 -20.95 -1.97
C PRO A 440 6.13 -20.34 -2.59
N SER A 441 7.12 -20.08 -1.74
CA SER A 441 8.46 -19.65 -2.15
C SER A 441 9.12 -20.73 -3.02
N PHE A 442 9.76 -20.33 -4.12
CA PHE A 442 10.45 -21.24 -5.05
C PHE A 442 11.80 -20.72 -5.52
N SER A 443 12.72 -21.63 -5.85
CA SER A 443 14.01 -21.26 -6.45
C SER A 443 13.86 -21.07 -7.96
N LEU A 444 14.52 -20.03 -8.49
CA LEU A 444 14.57 -19.71 -9.91
C LEU A 444 16.00 -19.29 -10.29
N PRO A 445 16.98 -20.21 -10.36
CA PRO A 445 18.37 -19.88 -10.67
C PRO A 445 18.56 -19.41 -12.13
N ASP A 446 19.75 -18.91 -12.46
CA ASP A 446 20.11 -18.65 -13.86
C ASP A 446 20.04 -19.94 -14.69
N GLY A 447 19.58 -19.82 -15.94
CA GLY A 447 19.26 -20.97 -16.80
C GLY A 447 17.83 -21.50 -16.62
N SER A 448 17.03 -20.99 -15.68
CA SER A 448 15.64 -21.42 -15.43
C SER A 448 14.61 -20.37 -15.84
N PHE A 449 13.34 -20.77 -15.92
CA PHE A 449 12.22 -19.85 -16.13
C PHE A 449 10.96 -20.36 -15.45
N VAL A 450 9.96 -19.50 -15.30
CA VAL A 450 8.64 -19.86 -14.77
C VAL A 450 7.56 -19.38 -15.72
N VAL A 451 6.60 -20.24 -16.01
CA VAL A 451 5.38 -19.88 -16.76
C VAL A 451 4.24 -19.74 -15.76
N ALA A 452 3.74 -18.52 -15.59
CA ALA A 452 2.50 -18.27 -14.88
C ALA A 452 1.32 -18.48 -15.84
N TYR A 453 0.31 -19.24 -15.42
CA TYR A 453 -0.86 -19.52 -16.23
C TYR A 453 -2.10 -19.66 -15.35
N GLY A 454 -3.25 -19.26 -15.90
CA GLY A 454 -4.46 -19.15 -15.11
C GLY A 454 -5.60 -18.56 -15.90
N THR A 455 -6.63 -18.13 -15.19
CA THR A 455 -7.77 -17.43 -15.77
C THR A 455 -7.47 -15.94 -15.87
N ASN A 456 -7.82 -15.33 -16.99
CA ASN A 456 -7.92 -13.88 -17.03
C ASN A 456 -9.22 -13.48 -16.34
N HIS A 457 -9.16 -13.19 -15.03
CA HIS A 457 -10.34 -12.93 -14.19
C HIS A 457 -11.21 -11.75 -14.68
N VAL A 458 -10.66 -10.85 -15.52
CA VAL A 458 -11.45 -9.80 -16.17
C VAL A 458 -12.25 -10.36 -17.35
N ALA A 459 -11.68 -11.27 -18.13
CA ALA A 459 -12.38 -11.92 -19.24
C ALA A 459 -13.56 -12.80 -18.77
N THR A 460 -13.54 -13.26 -17.51
CA THR A 460 -14.62 -14.03 -16.88
C THR A 460 -15.60 -13.18 -16.06
N ARG A 461 -15.34 -11.87 -15.94
CA ARG A 461 -16.10 -10.93 -15.08
C ARG A 461 -16.03 -11.24 -13.58
N GLN A 462 -15.03 -11.99 -13.12
CA GLN A 462 -14.78 -12.10 -11.68
C GLN A 462 -14.03 -10.88 -11.13
N ALA A 463 -13.32 -10.15 -11.98
CA ALA A 463 -12.59 -8.95 -11.59
C ALA A 463 -12.78 -7.82 -12.61
N SER A 464 -12.58 -6.59 -12.17
CA SER A 464 -12.39 -5.43 -13.03
C SER A 464 -10.93 -5.21 -13.40
N TYR A 465 -10.03 -5.66 -12.52
CA TYR A 465 -8.59 -5.63 -12.71
C TYR A 465 -7.99 -6.90 -12.11
N SER A 466 -7.09 -7.54 -12.83
CA SER A 466 -6.29 -8.64 -12.28
C SER A 466 -4.84 -8.54 -12.71
N SER A 467 -3.96 -9.18 -11.95
CA SER A 467 -2.52 -9.21 -12.26
C SER A 467 -1.82 -10.41 -11.65
N ILE A 468 -0.68 -10.78 -12.22
CA ILE A 468 0.29 -11.68 -11.61
C ILE A 468 1.61 -10.93 -11.43
N SER A 469 2.15 -10.94 -10.21
CA SER A 469 3.40 -10.26 -9.86
C SER A 469 4.42 -11.27 -9.31
N LEU A 470 5.69 -11.11 -9.65
CA LEU A 470 6.81 -11.85 -9.06
C LEU A 470 7.58 -10.98 -8.06
N TYR A 471 7.93 -11.60 -6.94
CA TYR A 471 8.64 -10.99 -5.82
C TYR A 471 9.89 -11.79 -5.53
N ALA A 472 10.99 -11.10 -5.24
CA ALA A 472 12.23 -11.72 -4.83
C ALA A 472 12.38 -11.68 -3.32
N ASP A 473 13.04 -12.71 -2.80
CA ASP A 473 13.36 -12.90 -1.39
C ASP A 473 12.09 -13.02 -0.51
N GLU A 474 12.00 -14.13 0.22
CA GLU A 474 10.81 -14.46 1.00
C GLU A 474 10.55 -13.46 2.14
N GLU A 475 11.62 -12.91 2.73
CA GLU A 475 11.53 -11.92 3.81
C GLU A 475 11.46 -10.50 3.26
N ALA A 476 12.29 -10.20 2.24
CA ALA A 476 12.29 -8.87 1.63
C ALA A 476 10.98 -8.59 0.89
N ALA A 477 10.39 -9.57 0.22
CA ALA A 477 9.16 -9.46 -0.57
C ALA A 477 9.14 -8.25 -1.51
N VAL A 478 10.28 -7.95 -2.14
CA VAL A 478 10.43 -6.82 -3.07
C VAL A 478 9.92 -7.21 -4.45
N SER A 479 9.29 -6.27 -5.15
CA SER A 479 8.69 -6.59 -6.45
C SER A 479 9.71 -6.56 -7.59
N VAL A 480 9.69 -7.60 -8.42
CA VAL A 480 10.60 -7.72 -9.57
C VAL A 480 9.89 -7.31 -10.85
N THR A 481 8.66 -7.81 -11.05
CA THR A 481 7.87 -7.53 -12.26
C THR A 481 6.41 -7.90 -12.03
N ALA A 482 5.53 -7.36 -12.86
CA ALA A 482 4.12 -7.75 -12.91
C ALA A 482 3.56 -7.72 -14.34
N LYS A 483 2.46 -8.45 -14.53
CA LYS A 483 1.61 -8.39 -15.72
C LYS A 483 0.17 -8.27 -15.32
N ASN A 484 -0.55 -7.32 -15.92
CA ASN A 484 -1.97 -7.13 -15.68
C ASN A 484 -2.82 -7.86 -16.72
N HIS A 485 -4.13 -7.93 -16.48
CA HIS A 485 -5.11 -8.62 -17.33
C HIS A 485 -5.09 -8.20 -18.80
N ARG A 486 -4.60 -7.01 -19.14
CA ARG A 486 -4.47 -6.58 -20.54
C ARG A 486 -3.22 -7.16 -21.18
N ASP A 487 -2.10 -7.16 -20.46
CA ASP A 487 -0.86 -7.82 -20.89
C ASP A 487 -1.11 -9.32 -21.11
N LEU A 488 -1.92 -9.92 -20.23
CA LEU A 488 -2.24 -11.35 -20.22
C LEU A 488 -3.30 -11.77 -21.26
N ARG A 489 -3.94 -10.82 -21.96
CA ARG A 489 -5.03 -11.13 -22.89
C ARG A 489 -4.50 -11.85 -24.12
N GLY A 490 -5.09 -13.01 -24.41
CA GLY A 490 -4.82 -13.78 -25.63
C GLY A 490 -3.53 -14.61 -25.58
N THR A 491 -2.75 -14.54 -24.50
CA THR A 491 -1.43 -15.20 -24.44
C THR A 491 -1.51 -16.72 -24.32
N ALA A 492 -2.64 -17.28 -23.86
CA ALA A 492 -2.86 -18.73 -23.89
C ALA A 492 -2.99 -19.30 -25.33
N ARG A 493 -3.22 -18.45 -26.34
CA ARG A 493 -3.30 -18.88 -27.75
C ARG A 493 -1.98 -19.42 -28.28
N ASP A 494 -0.85 -19.06 -27.69
CA ASP A 494 0.47 -19.62 -28.02
C ASP A 494 0.49 -21.15 -27.86
N TYR A 495 -0.31 -21.68 -26.94
CA TYR A 495 -0.37 -23.11 -26.60
C TYR A 495 -1.70 -23.76 -26.99
N LEU A 496 -2.78 -22.96 -27.06
CA LEU A 496 -4.14 -23.40 -27.36
C LEU A 496 -4.79 -22.58 -28.51
N PRO A 497 -4.22 -22.57 -29.72
CA PRO A 497 -4.67 -21.68 -30.80
C PRO A 497 -6.14 -21.90 -31.20
N ASP A 498 -6.61 -23.16 -31.16
CA ASP A 498 -7.96 -23.56 -31.59
C ASP A 498 -8.96 -23.66 -30.43
N SER A 499 -8.56 -23.31 -29.19
CA SER A 499 -9.45 -23.44 -28.03
C SER A 499 -10.42 -22.24 -27.96
N PRO A 500 -11.74 -22.47 -27.81
CA PRO A 500 -12.69 -21.38 -27.58
C PRO A 500 -12.44 -20.66 -26.25
N ASP A 501 -11.80 -21.33 -25.28
CA ASP A 501 -11.50 -20.78 -23.96
C ASP A 501 -10.17 -20.01 -23.91
N ALA A 502 -9.38 -19.97 -24.99
CA ALA A 502 -8.04 -19.38 -24.97
C ALA A 502 -8.04 -17.91 -24.55
N ASP A 503 -9.07 -17.13 -24.90
CA ASP A 503 -9.15 -15.71 -24.51
C ASP A 503 -9.58 -15.49 -23.05
N ARG A 504 -10.06 -16.55 -22.39
CA ARG A 504 -10.42 -16.54 -20.96
C ARG A 504 -9.26 -17.03 -20.08
N LEU A 505 -8.23 -17.62 -20.69
CA LEU A 505 -7.02 -18.11 -20.02
C LEU A 505 -5.83 -17.23 -20.41
N TYR A 506 -4.74 -17.37 -19.67
CA TYR A 506 -3.45 -16.77 -20.01
C TYR A 506 -2.29 -17.74 -19.74
N ALA A 507 -1.18 -17.50 -20.42
CA ALA A 507 0.14 -18.04 -20.09
C ALA A 507 1.19 -16.95 -20.31
N TRP A 508 2.03 -16.66 -19.32
CA TRP A 508 3.10 -15.66 -19.41
C TRP A 508 4.39 -16.19 -18.81
N THR A 509 5.50 -16.01 -19.51
CA THR A 509 6.81 -16.52 -19.09
C THR A 509 7.64 -15.42 -18.43
N PHE A 510 8.28 -15.75 -17.31
CA PHE A 510 9.33 -14.95 -16.69
C PHE A 510 10.64 -15.76 -16.71
N SER A 511 11.67 -15.26 -17.40
CA SER A 511 12.81 -16.08 -17.83
C SER A 511 14.15 -15.56 -17.35
N ARG A 512 14.99 -16.46 -16.81
CA ARG A 512 16.44 -16.31 -16.61
C ARG A 512 17.23 -17.30 -17.47
N ALA A 513 16.58 -17.92 -18.44
CA ALA A 513 17.17 -19.01 -19.21
C ALA A 513 18.10 -18.55 -20.34
N GLY A 514 18.19 -17.24 -20.58
CA GLY A 514 19.00 -16.66 -21.66
C GLY A 514 18.63 -17.24 -23.03
N ASP A 515 19.62 -17.38 -23.91
CA ASP A 515 19.43 -17.87 -25.28
C ASP A 515 18.87 -19.30 -25.38
N ALA A 516 19.02 -20.11 -24.33
CA ALA A 516 18.48 -21.47 -24.26
C ALA A 516 17.00 -21.51 -23.82
N GLY A 517 16.45 -20.35 -23.43
CA GLY A 517 15.12 -20.21 -22.87
C GLY A 517 14.02 -19.90 -23.89
N PRO A 518 12.77 -19.74 -23.39
CA PRO A 518 11.67 -19.24 -24.19
C PRO A 518 11.95 -17.81 -24.65
N THR A 519 11.56 -17.49 -25.89
CA THR A 519 11.59 -16.14 -26.46
C THR A 519 10.23 -15.83 -27.07
N GLY A 520 9.93 -14.55 -27.30
CA GLY A 520 8.69 -14.12 -27.95
C GLY A 520 7.98 -12.99 -27.20
N PRO A 521 6.78 -12.61 -27.68
CA PRO A 521 6.05 -11.45 -27.17
C PRO A 521 5.50 -11.64 -25.75
N HIS A 522 5.31 -12.87 -25.29
CA HIS A 522 4.76 -13.21 -23.97
C HIS A 522 5.83 -13.71 -22.97
N VAL A 523 7.04 -13.16 -23.09
CA VAL A 523 8.19 -13.44 -22.22
C VAL A 523 8.69 -12.14 -21.61
N THR A 524 8.86 -12.13 -20.29
CA THR A 524 9.62 -11.11 -19.56
C THR A 524 10.98 -11.69 -19.18
N GLU A 525 12.05 -11.06 -19.64
CA GLU A 525 13.40 -11.37 -19.16
C GLU A 525 13.58 -10.82 -17.74
N LEU A 526 14.12 -11.65 -16.85
CA LEU A 526 14.39 -11.30 -15.46
C LEU A 526 15.90 -11.01 -15.28
N PRO A 527 16.27 -10.12 -14.33
CA PRO A 527 17.66 -9.99 -13.91
C PRO A 527 18.23 -11.33 -13.44
N SER A 528 19.55 -11.52 -13.60
CA SER A 528 20.27 -12.70 -13.05
C SER A 528 19.97 -12.90 -11.57
N ALA A 529 20.01 -14.16 -11.12
CA ALA A 529 19.87 -14.52 -9.71
C ALA A 529 20.96 -13.90 -8.81
N GLY A 530 22.10 -13.47 -9.37
CA GLY A 530 23.16 -12.75 -8.65
C GLY A 530 23.06 -11.22 -8.73
N ALA A 531 21.98 -10.67 -9.30
CA ALA A 531 21.82 -9.23 -9.43
C ALA A 531 21.62 -8.56 -8.06
N ASP A 532 22.28 -7.42 -7.87
CA ASP A 532 22.01 -6.53 -6.74
C ASP A 532 20.73 -5.71 -7.03
N PHE A 533 19.62 -6.11 -6.41
CA PHE A 533 18.34 -5.44 -6.58
C PHE A 533 18.38 -4.00 -6.06
N CYS A 534 19.04 -3.73 -4.93
CA CYS A 534 18.99 -2.43 -4.30
C CYS A 534 19.96 -1.40 -4.92
N ALA A 535 20.95 -1.86 -5.69
CA ALA A 535 21.81 -0.99 -6.49
C ALA A 535 21.03 -0.02 -7.39
N GLN A 536 19.85 -0.41 -7.90
CA GLN A 536 19.01 0.45 -8.73
C GLN A 536 18.50 1.70 -7.98
N TYR A 537 18.47 1.64 -6.64
CA TYR A 537 18.10 2.74 -5.75
C TYR A 537 19.33 3.41 -5.11
N GLY A 538 20.54 3.00 -5.49
CA GLY A 538 21.79 3.50 -4.89
C GLY A 538 22.00 3.02 -3.45
N ALA A 539 21.42 1.87 -3.08
CA ALA A 539 21.56 1.27 -1.76
C ALA A 539 22.20 -0.12 -1.86
N ASP A 540 22.86 -0.55 -0.79
CA ASP A 540 23.57 -1.84 -0.69
C ASP A 540 22.90 -2.70 0.39
N ARG A 541 21.61 -3.01 0.18
CA ARG A 541 20.84 -3.90 1.04
C ARG A 541 20.63 -5.23 0.29
N PRO A 542 21.04 -6.37 0.88
CA PRO A 542 20.95 -7.65 0.18
C PRO A 542 19.49 -8.07 -0.04
N VAL A 543 19.23 -8.65 -1.20
CA VAL A 543 17.98 -9.29 -1.59
C VAL A 543 18.34 -10.61 -2.25
N ASP A 544 17.82 -11.74 -1.76
CA ASP A 544 17.97 -13.04 -2.43
C ASP A 544 17.13 -13.11 -3.71
N MET A 545 17.74 -12.67 -4.82
CA MET A 545 17.13 -12.75 -6.15
C MET A 545 17.00 -14.18 -6.67
N SER A 546 17.56 -15.21 -6.03
CA SER A 546 17.43 -16.61 -6.46
C SER A 546 16.11 -17.25 -6.00
N ARG A 547 15.46 -16.65 -5.00
CA ARG A 547 14.19 -17.10 -4.44
C ARG A 547 13.06 -16.15 -4.81
N MET A 548 11.95 -16.74 -5.23
CA MET A 548 10.81 -16.03 -5.79
C MET A 548 9.50 -16.46 -5.15
N GLN A 549 8.53 -15.55 -5.13
CA GLN A 549 7.12 -15.82 -4.88
C GLN A 549 6.28 -15.12 -5.95
N ALA A 550 5.06 -15.62 -6.18
CA ALA A 550 4.10 -14.97 -7.06
C ALA A 550 2.82 -14.61 -6.29
N VAL A 551 2.28 -13.41 -6.55
CA VAL A 551 0.95 -13.01 -6.06
C VAL A 551 0.06 -12.78 -7.28
N ALA A 552 -0.99 -13.59 -7.39
CA ALA A 552 -2.11 -13.32 -8.26
C ALA A 552 -3.05 -12.36 -7.54
N ARG A 553 -3.68 -11.44 -8.27
CA ARG A 553 -4.59 -10.45 -7.70
C ARG A 553 -5.85 -10.36 -8.52
N ALA A 554 -7.01 -10.35 -7.86
CA ALA A 554 -8.31 -10.15 -8.48
C ALA A 554 -9.07 -9.06 -7.73
N TYR A 555 -9.23 -7.90 -8.37
CA TYR A 555 -9.87 -6.72 -7.78
C TYR A 555 -11.27 -6.49 -8.33
N MET A 556 -12.19 -6.21 -7.43
CA MET A 556 -13.51 -5.62 -7.67
C MET A 556 -14.31 -6.34 -8.76
N GLN A 557 -15.09 -7.35 -8.35
CA GLN A 557 -16.09 -7.96 -9.20
C GLN A 557 -17.10 -6.89 -9.68
N PRO A 558 -17.33 -6.73 -10.99
CA PRO A 558 -18.16 -5.66 -11.54
C PRO A 558 -19.60 -5.61 -10.99
N GLU A 559 -20.20 -6.76 -10.68
CA GLU A 559 -21.59 -6.85 -10.25
C GLU A 559 -21.78 -6.51 -8.76
N THR A 560 -20.82 -6.86 -7.91
CA THR A 560 -20.89 -6.66 -6.45
C THR A 560 -20.10 -5.44 -5.98
N LEU A 561 -19.24 -4.92 -6.86
CA LEU A 561 -18.35 -3.78 -6.62
C LEU A 561 -17.39 -3.98 -5.44
N THR A 562 -17.14 -5.23 -5.02
CA THR A 562 -16.18 -5.60 -3.99
C THR A 562 -15.37 -6.81 -4.47
N HIS A 563 -14.49 -7.38 -3.65
CA HIS A 563 -13.70 -8.54 -4.04
C HIS A 563 -14.57 -9.71 -4.55
N PRO A 564 -14.11 -10.50 -5.55
CA PRO A 564 -14.75 -11.77 -5.89
C PRO A 564 -14.74 -12.71 -4.69
N ALA A 565 -15.56 -13.75 -4.65
CA ALA A 565 -15.35 -14.80 -3.65
C ALA A 565 -14.13 -15.64 -4.05
N LEU A 566 -13.16 -15.88 -3.17
CA LEU A 566 -12.02 -16.77 -3.51
C LEU A 566 -12.47 -18.15 -4.04
N SER A 567 -13.58 -18.69 -3.52
CA SER A 567 -14.17 -19.95 -3.99
C SER A 567 -14.76 -19.91 -5.41
N SER A 568 -14.94 -18.71 -5.98
CA SER A 568 -15.38 -18.52 -7.37
C SER A 568 -14.23 -18.51 -8.37
N LEU A 569 -13.00 -18.26 -7.91
CA LEU A 569 -11.83 -18.13 -8.76
C LEU A 569 -11.21 -19.50 -9.06
N LEU A 570 -10.82 -19.70 -10.32
CA LEU A 570 -9.92 -20.78 -10.70
C LEU A 570 -8.49 -20.26 -10.50
N LEU A 571 -7.89 -20.65 -9.38
CA LEU A 571 -6.61 -20.14 -8.91
C LEU A 571 -5.49 -20.29 -9.94
N ASP A 572 -4.68 -19.23 -10.05
CA ASP A 572 -3.48 -19.17 -10.85
C ASP A 572 -2.45 -20.22 -10.45
N ARG A 573 -1.63 -20.60 -11.42
CA ARG A 573 -0.63 -21.65 -11.29
C ARG A 573 0.68 -21.22 -11.91
N LEU A 574 1.75 -21.86 -11.45
CA LEU A 574 3.09 -21.68 -12.01
C LEU A 574 3.64 -23.04 -12.42
N LEU A 575 4.34 -23.07 -13.55
CA LEU A 575 5.24 -24.15 -13.93
C LEU A 575 6.66 -23.61 -13.86
N VAL A 576 7.44 -24.08 -12.90
CA VAL A 576 8.87 -23.73 -12.78
C VAL A 576 9.67 -24.72 -13.61
N PHE A 577 10.45 -24.22 -14.57
CA PHE A 577 11.25 -25.00 -15.50
C PHE A 577 12.74 -24.86 -15.19
N THR A 578 13.40 -25.98 -14.87
CA THR A 578 14.85 -26.07 -14.68
C THR A 578 15.49 -26.93 -15.77
N PRO A 579 16.70 -26.63 -16.25
CA PRO A 579 17.37 -27.44 -17.25
C PRO A 579 17.47 -28.90 -16.82
N LYS A 580 17.17 -29.84 -17.72
CA LYS A 580 17.44 -31.26 -17.47
C LYS A 580 18.93 -31.46 -17.25
N SER A 581 19.29 -32.25 -16.24
CA SER A 581 20.67 -32.71 -16.10
C SER A 581 21.06 -33.45 -17.39
N LYS A 582 22.19 -33.07 -18.01
CA LYS A 582 22.73 -33.85 -19.12
C LYS A 582 22.99 -35.26 -18.61
N SER A 583 22.28 -36.27 -19.13
CA SER A 583 22.63 -37.66 -18.89
C SER A 583 24.10 -37.81 -19.24
N LYS A 584 24.91 -38.24 -18.28
CA LYS A 584 26.28 -38.67 -18.55
C LYS A 584 26.30 -39.87 -19.48
#